data_AF-A0A078LJM6-F1
#
_entry.id   AF-A0A078LJM6-F1
#
_cell.length_a   1.000
_cell.length_b   1.000
_cell.length_c   1.000
_cell.angle_alpha   90.00
_cell.angle_beta   90.00
_cell.angle_gamma   90.00
#
_symmetry.space_group_name_H-M   'P 1'
#
loop_
_entity.id
_entity.type
_entity.pdbx_description
1 polymer ?
#
loop_
_entity_poly.entity_id
_entity_poly.type
_entity_poly.pdbx_seq_one_letter_code
_entity_poly.pdbx_strand_id
1 'polypeptide(L)'
;MTDSVYSQTASLLKVSAAMALALLLAACAGSPYQSEPAPRPAPPVPDSPREPVIKPPPAPAPSAPQPPATQKSHPRYAPPPHAAAHWDNRLNVYVVEGRGLYYRERLYYRWDGDWYSAGRPEGPWEPVAAPSVPPGLRHLH
;
A
#
# COMPACT_ATOMS: atom_id res chain seq x y z
N MET A 1 56.86 -19.23 18.38
CA MET A 1 55.59 -19.90 18.74
C MET A 1 54.62 -18.87 19.32
N THR A 2 54.12 -17.92 18.53
CA THR A 2 53.22 -16.85 19.03
C THR A 2 52.17 -16.40 18.01
N ASP A 3 52.38 -16.63 16.71
CA ASP A 3 51.44 -16.20 15.65
C ASP A 3 50.12 -16.99 15.58
N SER A 4 50.09 -18.21 16.11
CA SER A 4 48.92 -19.11 15.97
C SER A 4 47.72 -18.68 16.83
N VAL A 5 47.98 -18.02 17.98
CA VAL A 5 46.92 -17.63 18.93
C VAL A 5 46.16 -16.40 18.47
N TYR A 6 46.83 -15.47 17.76
CA TYR A 6 46.22 -14.20 17.35
C TYR A 6 45.24 -14.35 16.17
N SER A 7 45.51 -15.30 15.26
CA SER A 7 44.58 -15.60 14.17
C SER A 7 43.33 -16.35 14.67
N GLN A 8 43.45 -17.10 15.76
CA GLN A 8 42.35 -17.88 16.34
C GLN A 8 41.34 -16.99 17.08
N THR A 9 41.82 -15.98 17.83
CA THR A 9 40.95 -15.03 18.56
C THR A 9 40.19 -14.10 17.61
N ALA A 10 40.82 -13.64 16.52
CA ALA A 10 40.18 -12.80 15.52
C ALA A 10 39.09 -13.53 14.72
N SER A 11 39.24 -14.85 14.51
CA SER A 11 38.25 -15.66 13.79
C SER A 11 37.00 -15.93 14.64
N LEU A 12 37.19 -16.21 15.94
CA LEU A 12 36.09 -16.44 16.90
C LEU A 12 35.23 -15.19 17.14
N LEU A 13 35.83 -13.99 17.11
CA LEU A 13 35.10 -12.72 17.25
C LEU A 13 34.25 -12.39 16.02
N LYS A 14 34.71 -12.78 14.82
CA LYS A 14 33.98 -12.57 13.55
C LYS A 14 32.79 -13.52 13.42
N VAL A 15 32.94 -14.78 13.85
CA VAL A 15 31.85 -15.78 13.80
C VAL A 15 30.73 -15.42 14.79
N SER A 16 31.07 -14.90 15.97
CA SER A 16 30.09 -14.45 16.96
C SER A 16 29.33 -13.19 16.52
N ALA A 17 30.03 -12.23 15.90
CA ALA A 17 29.39 -11.05 15.30
C ALA A 17 28.45 -11.41 14.14
N ALA A 18 28.84 -12.36 13.28
CA ALA A 18 28.00 -12.83 12.17
C ALA A 18 26.74 -13.58 12.65
N MET A 19 26.86 -14.41 13.70
CA MET A 19 25.69 -15.08 14.29
C MET A 19 24.74 -14.10 14.96
N ALA A 20 25.24 -13.11 15.70
CA ALA A 20 24.40 -12.10 16.34
C ALA A 20 23.65 -11.25 15.31
N LEU A 21 24.30 -10.91 14.19
CA LEU A 21 23.67 -10.19 13.08
C LEU A 21 22.60 -11.04 12.38
N ALA A 22 22.85 -12.33 12.15
CA ALA A 22 21.86 -13.24 11.56
C ALA A 22 20.62 -13.44 12.45
N LEU A 23 20.80 -13.50 13.77
CA LEU A 23 19.70 -13.59 14.74
C LEU A 23 18.87 -12.28 14.79
N LEU A 24 19.50 -11.12 14.58
CA LEU A 24 18.79 -9.82 14.50
C LEU A 24 17.99 -9.65 13.19
N LEU A 25 18.46 -10.17 12.04
CA LEU A 25 17.69 -10.09 10.78
C LEU A 25 16.42 -10.96 10.80
N ALA A 26 16.42 -12.09 11.50
CA ALA A 26 15.25 -12.97 11.60
C ALA A 26 14.06 -12.32 12.34
N ALA A 27 14.30 -11.28 13.16
CA ALA A 27 13.26 -10.58 13.91
C ALA A 27 12.46 -9.55 13.08
N CYS A 28 12.90 -9.20 11.88
CA CYS A 28 12.15 -8.31 10.97
C CYS A 28 11.27 -9.07 9.96
N ALA A 29 11.32 -10.40 9.94
CA ALA A 29 10.49 -11.24 9.07
C ALA A 29 9.29 -11.87 9.80
N GLY A 30 8.85 -11.24 10.90
CA GLY A 30 7.54 -11.53 11.49
C GLY A 30 6.46 -11.05 10.52
N SER A 31 5.98 -11.96 9.67
CA SER A 31 4.75 -11.77 8.92
C SER A 31 3.57 -12.17 9.82
N PRO A 32 2.86 -11.24 10.49
CA PRO A 32 1.52 -11.52 11.01
C PRO A 32 0.48 -11.50 9.88
N TYR A 33 0.86 -11.88 8.67
CA TYR A 33 -0.05 -12.23 7.60
C TYR A 33 -0.34 -13.73 7.68
N GLN A 34 -0.92 -14.15 8.81
CA GLN A 34 -1.83 -15.28 8.76
C GLN A 34 -3.03 -14.79 7.94
N SER A 35 -2.98 -15.08 6.64
CA SER A 35 -4.15 -14.92 5.78
C SER A 35 -5.15 -15.96 6.25
N GLU A 36 -6.13 -15.54 7.04
CA GLU A 36 -7.31 -16.35 7.29
C GLU A 36 -7.90 -16.69 5.91
N PRO A 37 -8.06 -17.99 5.56
CA PRO A 37 -8.73 -18.35 4.33
C PRO A 37 -10.15 -17.77 4.38
N ALA A 38 -10.46 -16.85 3.47
CA ALA A 38 -11.81 -16.36 3.29
C ALA A 38 -12.78 -17.56 3.21
N PRO A 39 -13.96 -17.51 3.86
CA PRO A 39 -14.95 -18.57 3.77
C PRO A 39 -15.20 -18.92 2.31
N ARG A 40 -14.93 -20.18 1.95
CA ARG A 40 -15.18 -20.69 0.61
C ARG A 40 -16.68 -20.52 0.33
N PRO A 41 -17.09 -19.88 -0.79
CA PRO A 41 -18.49 -19.86 -1.17
C PRO A 41 -19.02 -21.29 -1.21
N ALA A 42 -20.11 -21.57 -0.50
CA ALA A 42 -20.76 -22.87 -0.60
C ALA A 42 -21.19 -23.10 -2.06
N PRO A 43 -20.99 -24.30 -2.63
CA PRO A 43 -21.49 -24.60 -3.96
C PRO A 43 -23.02 -24.41 -3.98
N PRO A 44 -23.59 -23.86 -5.07
CA PRO A 44 -25.03 -23.74 -5.18
C PRO A 44 -25.66 -25.13 -5.16
N VAL A 45 -26.65 -25.31 -4.29
CA VAL A 45 -27.49 -26.50 -4.25
C VAL A 45 -28.19 -26.62 -5.61
N PRO A 46 -28.18 -27.79 -6.28
CA PRO A 46 -28.97 -27.99 -7.50
C PRO A 46 -30.45 -27.77 -7.17
N ASP A 47 -31.04 -26.75 -7.79
CA ASP A 47 -32.47 -26.47 -7.71
C ASP A 47 -33.21 -27.55 -8.52
N SER A 48 -34.24 -28.12 -7.90
CA SER A 48 -35.14 -29.10 -8.50
C SER A 48 -35.77 -28.56 -9.80
N PRO A 49 -36.25 -29.42 -10.71
CA PRO A 49 -36.83 -28.98 -11.98
C PRO A 49 -37.97 -27.97 -11.78
N ARG A 50 -37.71 -26.71 -12.14
CA ARG A 50 -38.71 -25.63 -12.11
C ARG A 50 -39.62 -25.76 -13.32
N GLU A 51 -40.90 -25.97 -13.06
CA GLU A 51 -41.97 -25.86 -14.05
C GLU A 51 -41.99 -24.46 -14.68
N PRO A 52 -42.50 -24.31 -15.93
CA PRO A 52 -42.46 -23.04 -16.64
C PRO A 52 -43.53 -22.10 -16.10
N VAL A 53 -43.16 -21.23 -15.15
CA VAL A 53 -43.97 -20.07 -14.80
C VAL A 53 -43.35 -18.83 -15.45
N ILE A 54 -43.99 -18.40 -16.53
CA ILE A 54 -43.73 -17.11 -17.18
C ILE A 54 -44.19 -16.01 -16.22
N LYS A 55 -43.30 -15.52 -15.35
CA LYS A 55 -43.44 -14.25 -14.64
C LYS A 55 -42.36 -13.30 -15.14
N PRO A 56 -42.70 -12.06 -15.56
CA PRO A 56 -41.71 -11.06 -15.90
C PRO A 56 -40.74 -10.85 -14.72
N PRO A 57 -39.42 -10.73 -14.97
CA PRO A 57 -38.45 -10.57 -13.89
C PRO A 57 -38.74 -9.27 -13.11
N PRO A 58 -38.67 -9.30 -11.76
CA PRO A 58 -38.75 -8.09 -10.95
C PRO A 58 -37.64 -7.10 -11.35
N ALA A 59 -37.97 -5.81 -11.39
CA ALA A 59 -37.01 -4.76 -11.68
C ALA A 59 -35.78 -4.85 -10.74
N PRO A 60 -34.55 -4.57 -11.23
CA PRO A 60 -33.35 -4.59 -10.39
C PRO A 60 -33.52 -3.65 -9.19
N ALA A 61 -33.28 -4.16 -7.99
CA ALA A 61 -33.24 -3.35 -6.79
C ALA A 61 -32.14 -2.27 -6.93
N PRO A 62 -32.33 -1.07 -6.35
CA PRO A 62 -31.30 -0.03 -6.36
C PRO A 62 -29.99 -0.58 -5.78
N SER A 63 -28.88 -0.41 -6.51
CA SER A 63 -27.55 -0.81 -6.02
C SER A 63 -27.26 -0.11 -4.69
N ALA A 64 -26.72 -0.85 -3.72
CA ALA A 64 -26.33 -0.31 -2.43
C ALA A 64 -25.44 0.94 -2.59
N PRO A 65 -25.50 1.93 -1.66
CA PRO A 65 -24.69 3.12 -1.74
C PRO A 65 -23.21 2.77 -1.91
N GLN A 66 -22.60 3.20 -3.01
CA GLN A 66 -21.16 3.08 -3.17
C GLN A 66 -20.47 3.95 -2.13
N PRO A 67 -19.34 3.50 -1.56
CA PRO A 67 -18.52 4.35 -0.71
C PRO A 67 -18.20 5.68 -1.42
N PRO A 68 -18.17 6.81 -0.70
CA PRO A 68 -17.77 8.09 -1.28
C PRO A 68 -16.41 7.96 -1.97
N ALA A 69 -16.30 8.52 -3.18
CA ALA A 69 -15.03 8.57 -3.90
C ALA A 69 -13.94 9.30 -3.10
N THR A 70 -14.35 10.24 -2.24
CA THR A 70 -13.48 11.07 -1.42
C THR A 70 -13.88 11.03 0.06
N GLN A 71 -12.90 11.05 0.95
CA GLN A 71 -13.09 11.06 2.40
C GLN A 71 -12.07 12.01 3.06
N LYS A 72 -12.36 12.54 4.25
CA LYS A 72 -11.45 13.51 4.91
C LYS A 72 -10.08 12.91 5.27
N SER A 73 -10.04 11.62 5.62
CA SER A 73 -8.83 10.94 6.09
C SER A 73 -8.85 9.45 5.76
N HIS A 74 -7.69 8.80 5.76
CA HIS A 74 -7.52 7.36 5.55
C HIS A 74 -6.94 6.68 6.79
N PRO A 75 -7.38 5.45 7.16
CA PRO A 75 -6.92 4.77 8.38
C PRO A 75 -5.43 4.43 8.40
N ARG A 76 -4.82 4.19 7.23
CA ARG A 76 -3.38 3.84 7.12
C ARG A 76 -2.46 5.02 6.80
N TYR A 77 -2.96 5.99 6.04
CA TYR A 77 -2.12 7.05 5.49
C TYR A 77 -2.45 8.33 6.23
N ALA A 78 -1.45 8.95 6.86
CA ALA A 78 -1.62 10.23 7.52
C ALA A 78 -1.91 11.32 6.48
N PRO A 79 -2.76 12.31 6.78
CA PRO A 79 -2.94 13.48 5.94
C PRO A 79 -1.67 14.34 5.91
N PRO A 80 -1.51 15.23 4.91
CA PRO A 80 -0.40 16.17 4.88
C PRO A 80 -0.46 17.13 6.09
N PRO A 81 0.68 17.43 6.71
CA PRO A 81 0.73 18.41 7.80
C PRO A 81 0.43 19.81 7.24
N HIS A 82 -0.45 20.56 7.91
CA HIS A 82 -0.75 21.97 7.63
C HIS A 82 -1.35 22.28 6.25
N ALA A 83 -1.92 21.29 5.54
CA ALA A 83 -2.61 21.50 4.27
C ALA A 83 -4.03 20.96 4.31
N ALA A 84 -4.98 21.71 3.74
CA ALA A 84 -6.31 21.20 3.47
C ALA A 84 -6.22 20.14 2.37
N ALA A 85 -6.68 18.93 2.66
CA ALA A 85 -6.64 17.81 1.74
C ALA A 85 -7.76 16.82 2.05
N HIS A 86 -8.12 16.03 1.05
CA HIS A 86 -8.99 14.88 1.20
C HIS A 86 -8.33 13.64 0.61
N TRP A 87 -8.63 12.47 1.16
CA TRP A 87 -8.26 11.21 0.55
C TRP A 87 -9.18 10.88 -0.63
N ASP A 88 -8.61 10.53 -1.77
CA ASP A 88 -9.31 10.00 -2.94
C ASP A 88 -9.08 8.48 -3.02
N ASN A 89 -10.18 7.72 -2.93
CA ASN A 89 -10.16 6.25 -2.95
C ASN A 89 -9.80 5.67 -4.33
N ARG A 90 -10.04 6.41 -5.41
CA ARG A 90 -9.72 5.97 -6.78
C ARG A 90 -8.22 6.14 -7.04
N LEU A 91 -7.67 7.27 -6.62
CA LEU A 91 -6.25 7.57 -6.79
C LEU A 91 -5.37 6.94 -5.70
N ASN A 92 -5.96 6.56 -4.56
CA ASN A 92 -5.27 6.06 -3.37
C ASN A 92 -4.21 7.04 -2.84
N VAL A 93 -4.52 8.34 -2.84
CA VAL A 93 -3.67 9.43 -2.37
C VAL A 93 -4.52 10.49 -1.67
N TYR A 94 -3.90 11.35 -0.88
CA TYR A 94 -4.50 12.63 -0.54
C TYR A 94 -4.38 13.61 -1.70
N VAL A 95 -5.45 14.32 -2.04
CA VAL A 95 -5.46 15.45 -2.97
C VAL A 95 -5.40 16.73 -2.14
N VAL A 96 -4.41 17.59 -2.41
CA VAL A 96 -4.26 18.87 -1.74
C VAL A 96 -5.10 19.92 -2.46
N GLU A 97 -6.00 20.56 -1.73
CA GLU A 97 -6.98 21.48 -2.29
C GLU A 97 -6.30 22.67 -3.01
N GLY A 98 -6.75 22.95 -4.24
CA GLY A 98 -6.34 24.13 -5.01
C GLY A 98 -4.86 24.20 -5.43
N ARG A 99 -4.09 23.12 -5.26
CA ARG A 99 -2.63 23.13 -5.54
C ARG A 99 -2.16 22.15 -6.62
N GLY A 100 -3.02 21.24 -7.08
CA GLY A 100 -2.60 20.18 -8.02
C GLY A 100 -1.51 19.28 -7.44
N LEU A 101 -1.44 19.16 -6.11
CA LEU A 101 -0.49 18.30 -5.41
C LEU A 101 -1.22 17.08 -4.85
N TYR A 102 -0.52 15.96 -4.88
CA TYR A 102 -0.98 14.71 -4.27
C TYR A 102 -0.04 14.33 -3.13
N TYR A 103 -0.54 13.71 -2.07
CA TYR A 103 0.26 13.35 -0.91
C TYR A 103 0.03 11.90 -0.49
N ARG A 104 1.12 11.15 -0.35
CA ARG A 104 1.10 9.76 0.12
C ARG A 104 2.46 9.41 0.71
N GLU A 105 2.46 8.66 1.81
CA GLU A 105 3.72 8.16 2.42
C GLU A 105 4.73 9.28 2.73
N ARG A 106 4.22 10.44 3.18
CA ARG A 106 5.02 11.63 3.55
C ARG A 106 5.72 12.33 2.39
N LEU A 107 5.36 11.99 1.16
CA LEU A 107 5.83 12.66 -0.04
C LEU A 107 4.67 13.39 -0.72
N TYR A 108 4.95 14.60 -1.19
CA TYR A 108 4.14 15.31 -2.16
C TYR A 108 4.54 14.86 -3.55
N TYR A 109 3.56 14.71 -4.44
CA TYR A 109 3.73 14.41 -5.85
C TYR A 109 3.09 15.53 -6.67
N ARG A 110 3.71 15.88 -7.79
CA ARG A 110 3.16 16.81 -8.78
C ARG A 110 3.47 16.31 -10.18
N TRP A 111 2.61 16.71 -11.12
CA TRP A 111 2.83 16.55 -12.55
C TRP A 111 3.33 17.86 -13.14
N ASP A 112 4.45 17.81 -13.86
CA ASP A 112 5.01 18.94 -14.62
C ASP A 112 5.71 18.41 -15.88
N GLY A 113 4.94 17.78 -16.77
CA GLY A 113 5.45 17.03 -17.93
C GLY A 113 5.99 15.64 -17.61
N ASP A 114 6.44 15.44 -16.37
CA ASP A 114 6.75 14.13 -15.77
C ASP A 114 6.34 14.14 -14.27
N TRP A 115 6.46 12.99 -13.61
CA TRP A 115 6.19 12.87 -12.17
C TRP A 115 7.38 13.31 -11.33
N TYR A 116 7.11 14.23 -10.40
CA TYR A 116 8.07 14.68 -9.40
C TYR A 116 7.56 14.42 -8.00
N SER A 117 8.48 14.22 -7.05
CA SER A 117 8.17 14.16 -5.62
C SER A 117 9.03 15.08 -4.78
N ALA A 118 8.52 15.45 -3.62
CA ALA A 118 9.21 16.26 -2.65
C ALA A 118 8.74 15.93 -1.22
N GLY A 119 9.61 16.11 -0.23
CA GLY A 119 9.22 16.01 1.18
C GLY A 119 8.38 17.21 1.68
N ARG A 120 8.31 18.30 0.90
CA ARG A 120 7.58 19.53 1.23
C ARG A 120 6.80 20.02 0.01
N PRO A 121 5.69 20.75 0.20
CA PRO A 121 4.89 21.24 -0.92
C PRO A 121 5.61 22.29 -1.78
N GLU A 122 6.68 22.90 -1.28
CA GLU A 122 7.50 23.88 -2.01
C GLU A 122 8.73 23.25 -2.71
N GLY A 123 8.99 21.96 -2.48
CA GLY A 123 10.18 21.27 -2.97
C GLY A 123 11.28 21.06 -1.90
N PRO A 124 12.52 20.72 -2.29
CA PRO A 124 12.99 20.55 -3.67
C PRO A 124 12.26 19.39 -4.37
N TRP A 125 12.02 19.54 -5.67
CA TRP A 125 11.30 18.57 -6.49
C TRP A 125 12.28 17.68 -7.23
N GLU A 126 12.13 16.37 -7.05
CA GLU A 126 12.99 15.36 -7.65
C GLU A 126 12.18 14.47 -8.60
N PRO A 127 12.73 14.08 -9.77
CA PRO A 127 12.09 13.14 -10.67
C PRO A 127 11.78 11.81 -9.98
N VAL A 128 10.63 11.22 -10.29
CA VAL A 128 10.20 9.95 -9.72
C VAL A 128 10.22 8.89 -10.80
N ALA A 129 10.95 7.81 -10.57
CA ALA A 129 10.88 6.65 -11.46
C ALA A 129 9.43 6.12 -11.50
N ALA A 130 8.94 5.74 -12.68
CA ALA A 130 7.56 5.28 -12.84
C ALA A 130 7.10 4.27 -11.77
N PRO A 131 7.89 3.23 -11.39
CA PRO A 131 7.54 2.29 -10.31
C PRO A 131 7.31 2.90 -8.93
N SER A 132 7.82 4.10 -8.66
CA SER A 132 7.68 4.82 -7.39
C SER A 132 6.47 5.76 -7.37
N VAL A 133 5.88 6.08 -8.53
CA VAL A 133 4.65 6.88 -8.61
C VAL A 133 3.46 6.07 -8.05
N PRO A 134 2.59 6.63 -7.18
CA PRO A 134 1.38 5.94 -6.74
C PRO A 134 0.55 5.39 -7.92
N PRO A 135 0.06 4.13 -7.87
CA PRO A 135 -0.58 3.48 -9.02
C PRO A 135 -1.73 4.28 -9.66
N GLY A 136 -2.54 4.95 -8.83
CA GLY A 136 -3.66 5.76 -9.32
C GLY A 136 -3.23 7.02 -10.07
N LEU A 137 -2.03 7.56 -9.79
CA LEU A 137 -1.51 8.75 -10.45
C LEU A 137 -0.93 8.48 -11.83
N ARG A 138 -0.38 7.28 -12.07
CA ARG A 138 0.32 6.93 -13.32
C ARG A 138 -0.50 7.07 -14.60
N HIS A 139 -1.83 7.06 -14.48
CA HIS A 139 -2.76 7.14 -15.60
C HIS A 139 -3.60 8.42 -15.57
N LEU A 140 -3.25 9.38 -14.70
CA LEU A 140 -4.02 10.61 -14.51
C LEU A 140 -3.67 11.69 -15.55
N HIS A 141 -2.46 11.63 -16.10
CA HIS A 141 -1.92 12.52 -17.12
C HIS A 141 -1.25 11.68 -18.21
#